data_AF-V5V876-F1
#
_entry.id   AF-V5V876-F1
#
_cell.length_a   1.000
_cell.length_b   1.000
_cell.length_c   1.000
_cell.angle_alpha   90.00
_cell.angle_beta   90.00
_cell.angle_gamma   90.00
#
_symmetry.space_group_name_H-M   'P 1'
#
loop_
_entity.id
_entity.type
_entity.pdbx_description
1 polymer ?
#
loop_
_entity_poly.entity_id
_entity_poly.type
_entity_poly.pdbx_seq_one_letter_code
_entity_poly.pdbx_strand_id
1 'polypeptide(L)'
;MPIQLSKRRECGGTWVVDLDLGRSPTDAELTSLAQRYGGRCRQFQQLIWLDLPSGRITASLRLSRLTIRLGDKTLEAAIIADLQQLAEDAVAACGIDV
;
A
#
# COMPACT_ATOMS: atom_id res chain seq x y z
N MET A 1 4.11 7.86 -12.58
CA MET A 1 4.71 6.56 -12.96
C MET A 1 3.79 5.46 -12.46
N PRO A 2 3.53 4.39 -13.22
CA PRO A 2 2.66 3.29 -12.77
C PRO A 2 3.32 2.53 -11.62
N ILE A 3 2.51 1.98 -10.70
CA ILE A 3 3.00 1.12 -9.62
C ILE A 3 3.70 -0.10 -10.21
N GLN A 4 4.89 -0.40 -9.71
CA GLN A 4 5.63 -1.60 -10.11
C GLN A 4 5.58 -2.67 -9.04
N LEU A 5 5.09 -3.84 -9.44
CA LEU A 5 5.16 -5.07 -8.65
C LEU A 5 6.62 -5.53 -8.64
N SER A 6 7.32 -5.24 -7.54
CA SER A 6 8.75 -5.50 -7.42
C SER A 6 9.04 -6.97 -7.17
N LYS A 7 8.23 -7.62 -6.32
CA LYS A 7 8.42 -9.03 -5.96
C LYS A 7 7.15 -9.64 -5.37
N ARG A 8 6.84 -10.87 -5.73
CA ARG A 8 5.79 -11.68 -5.09
C ARG A 8 6.40 -12.98 -4.60
N ARG A 9 6.17 -13.34 -3.34
CA ARG A 9 6.67 -14.57 -2.72
C ARG A 9 5.64 -15.17 -1.78
N GLU A 10 5.62 -16.49 -1.67
CA GLU A 10 4.85 -17.20 -0.66
C GLU A 10 5.71 -17.42 0.60
N CYS A 11 5.14 -17.18 1.78
CA CYS A 11 5.81 -17.32 3.07
C CYS A 11 4.83 -17.91 4.09
N GLY A 12 5.00 -19.20 4.42
CA GLY A 12 4.24 -19.88 5.48
C GLY A 12 2.72 -19.83 5.32
N GLY A 13 2.21 -19.99 4.10
CA GLY A 13 0.77 -19.91 3.79
C GLY A 13 0.22 -18.48 3.61
N THR A 14 1.09 -17.46 3.67
CA THR A 14 0.74 -16.06 3.34
C THR A 14 1.53 -15.57 2.14
N TRP A 15 0.92 -14.76 1.29
CA TRP A 15 1.59 -14.12 0.17
C TRP A 15 2.19 -12.79 0.64
N VAL A 16 3.43 -12.54 0.22
CA VAL A 16 4.13 -11.28 0.44
C VAL A 16 4.41 -10.63 -0.90
N VAL A 17 3.92 -9.42 -1.06
CA VAL A 17 4.03 -8.62 -2.28
C VAL A 17 4.75 -7.32 -1.95
N ASP A 18 5.89 -7.09 -2.61
CA ASP A 18 6.59 -5.80 -2.56
C ASP A 18 6.16 -4.97 -3.78
N LEU A 19 5.74 -3.74 -3.52
CA LEU A 19 5.24 -2.76 -4.46
C LEU A 19 6.10 -1.50 -4.39
N ASP A 20 6.32 -0.89 -5.54
CA ASP A 20 6.85 0.46 -5.68
C ASP A 20 5.74 1.38 -6.18
N LEU A 21 5.30 2.31 -5.34
CA LEU A 21 4.26 3.30 -5.63
C LEU A 21 4.76 4.43 -6.54
N GLY A 22 6.06 4.51 -6.84
CA GLY A 22 6.68 5.61 -7.59
C GLY A 22 6.78 6.93 -6.82
N ARG A 23 6.14 7.04 -5.65
CA ARG A 23 6.25 8.15 -4.69
C ARG A 23 6.07 7.66 -3.26
N SER A 24 6.51 8.44 -2.28
CA SER A 24 6.17 8.19 -0.88
C SER A 24 4.66 8.37 -0.64
N PRO A 25 3.97 7.37 -0.06
CA PRO A 25 2.60 7.51 0.40
C PRO A 25 2.54 8.46 1.61
N THR A 26 1.40 9.12 1.78
CA THR A 26 1.12 9.97 2.93
C THR A 26 0.40 9.19 4.04
N ASP A 27 0.50 9.69 5.27
CA ASP A 27 -0.22 9.11 6.41
C ASP A 27 -1.75 9.09 6.22
N ALA A 28 -2.31 10.15 5.60
CA ALA A 28 -3.73 10.26 5.31
C ALA A 28 -4.22 9.19 4.31
N GLU A 29 -3.45 8.93 3.26
CA GLU A 29 -3.76 7.89 2.26
C GLU A 29 -3.75 6.50 2.89
N LEU A 30 -2.73 6.22 3.72
CA LEU A 30 -2.59 4.93 4.40
C LEU A 30 -3.67 4.73 5.47
N THR A 31 -4.04 5.79 6.18
CA THR A 31 -5.15 5.77 7.13
C THR A 31 -6.50 5.53 6.43
N SER A 32 -6.74 6.17 5.29
CA SER A 32 -7.95 5.97 4.48
C SER A 32 -8.01 4.53 3.94
N LEU A 33 -6.89 4.00 3.46
CA LEU A 33 -6.79 2.60 3.03
C LEU A 33 -7.09 1.65 4.18
N ALA A 34 -6.51 1.87 5.36
CA ALA A 34 -6.78 1.05 6.54
C ALA A 34 -8.28 1.06 6.90
N GLN A 35 -8.91 2.23 6.93
CA GLN A 35 -10.34 2.36 7.23
C GLN A 35 -11.23 1.62 6.21
N ARG A 36 -10.93 1.74 4.91
CA ARG A 36 -11.67 1.07 3.84
C ARG A 36 -11.70 -0.45 4.01
N TYR A 37 -10.60 -1.03 4.47
CA TYR A 37 -10.45 -2.47 4.65
C TYR A 37 -10.63 -2.94 6.11
N GLY A 38 -11.19 -2.09 6.98
CA GLY A 38 -11.47 -2.44 8.38
C GLY A 38 -10.22 -2.68 9.24
N GLY A 39 -9.08 -2.13 8.81
CA GLY A 39 -7.80 -2.23 9.48
C GLY A 39 -7.50 -1.08 10.44
N ARG A 40 -6.33 -1.15 11.06
CA ARG A 40 -5.78 -0.12 11.94
C ARG A 40 -4.42 0.34 11.44
N CYS A 41 -4.23 1.65 11.40
CA CYS A 41 -2.95 2.27 11.09
C CYS A 41 -2.11 2.40 12.37
N ARG A 42 -0.85 1.97 12.34
CA ARG A 42 0.13 2.15 13.41
C ARG A 42 1.40 2.74 12.85
N GLN A 43 1.77 3.92 13.31
CA GLN A 43 3.03 4.56 12.92
C GLN A 43 4.18 4.10 13.81
N PHE A 44 5.27 3.66 13.19
CA PHE A 44 6.54 3.31 13.82
C PHE A 44 7.66 4.08 13.13
N GLN A 45 8.02 5.23 13.70
CA GLN A 45 9.02 6.15 13.13
C GLN A 45 8.65 6.60 11.70
N GLN A 46 9.37 6.10 10.69
CA GLN A 46 9.20 6.39 9.26
C GLN A 46 8.49 5.24 8.50
N LEU A 47 7.99 4.26 9.24
CA LEU A 47 7.23 3.13 8.75
C LEU A 47 5.80 3.21 9.29
N ILE A 48 4.85 2.83 8.47
CA ILE A 48 3.45 2.67 8.87
C ILE A 48 3.06 1.22 8.66
N TRP A 49 2.45 0.62 9.68
CA TRP A 49 1.86 -0.70 9.61
C TRP A 49 0.34 -0.55 9.57
N LEU A 50 -0.27 -1.12 8.54
CA LEU A 50 -1.71 -1.26 8.45
C LEU A 50 -2.02 -2.70 8.82
N ASP A 51 -2.49 -2.90 10.04
CA ASP A 51 -2.95 -4.21 10.51
C ASP A 51 -4.37 -4.44 9.95
N LEU A 52 -4.52 -5.46 9.11
CA LEU A 52 -5.78 -5.86 8.49
C LEU A 52 -6.24 -7.20 9.12
N PRO A 53 -7.55 -7.51 9.12
CA PRO A 53 -8.04 -8.79 9.66
C PRO A 53 -7.38 -10.03 9.03
N SER A 54 -6.96 -9.91 7.77
CA SER A 54 -6.40 -10.96 6.92
C SER A 54 -4.88 -10.86 6.72
N GLY A 55 -4.21 -9.94 7.42
CA GLY A 55 -2.76 -9.78 7.35
C GLY A 55 -2.27 -8.37 7.68
N ARG A 56 -1.23 -7.91 7.00
CA ARG A 56 -0.59 -6.62 7.28
C ARG A 56 -0.02 -5.99 6.03
N ILE A 57 -0.11 -4.66 5.95
CA ILE A 57 0.66 -3.86 5.00
C ILE A 57 1.71 -3.06 5.77
N THR A 58 2.92 -2.98 5.23
CA THR A 58 4.00 -2.13 5.74
C THR A 58 4.36 -1.12 4.67
N ALA A 59 4.22 0.16 4.96
CA ALA A 59 4.56 1.25 4.05
C ALA A 59 5.68 2.11 4.65
N SER A 60 6.55 2.66 3.81
CA SER A 60 7.49 3.71 4.24
C SER A 60 6.95 5.08 3.87
N LEU A 61 7.06 6.05 4.78
CA LEU A 61 6.73 7.45 4.48
C LEU A 61 7.85 8.18 3.73
N ARG A 62 9.05 7.59 3.65
CA ARG A 62 10.23 8.19 2.99
C ARG A 62 10.57 7.55 1.65
N LEU A 63 10.16 6.30 1.48
CA LEU A 63 10.42 5.52 0.27
C LEU A 63 9.09 5.27 -0.43
N SER A 64 9.14 5.10 -1.73
CA SER A 64 7.98 4.66 -2.51
C SER A 64 7.60 3.20 -2.31
N ARG A 65 8.22 2.52 -1.33
CA ARG A 65 8.07 1.07 -1.14
C ARG A 65 6.97 0.74 -0.13
N LEU A 66 6.17 -0.24 -0.51
CA LEU A 66 5.13 -0.83 0.31
C LEU A 66 5.19 -2.36 0.19
N THR A 67 5.05 -3.06 1.31
CA THR A 67 5.03 -4.52 1.40
C THR A 67 3.67 -4.96 1.93
N ILE A 68 2.93 -5.73 1.13
CA ILE A 68 1.67 -6.35 1.51
C ILE A 68 1.96 -7.78 1.95
N ARG A 69 1.37 -8.20 3.06
CA ARG A 69 1.39 -9.60 3.51
C ARG A 69 -0.03 -10.04 3.85
N LEU A 70 -0.63 -10.84 2.98
CA LEU A 70 -2.03 -11.28 3.09
C LEU A 70 -2.17 -12.77 2.84
N GLY A 71 -3.11 -13.40 3.54
CA GLY A 71 -3.51 -14.78 3.26
C GLY A 71 -4.51 -14.91 2.11
N ASP A 72 -5.23 -13.83 1.81
CA ASP A 72 -6.32 -13.79 0.82
C ASP A 72 -5.86 -13.11 -0.48
N LYS A 73 -5.89 -13.86 -1.59
CA LYS A 73 -5.50 -13.38 -2.93
C LYS A 73 -6.49 -12.40 -3.55
N THR A 74 -7.78 -12.52 -3.22
CA THR A 74 -8.82 -11.62 -3.75
C THR A 74 -8.68 -10.25 -3.11
N LEU A 75 -8.50 -10.24 -1.80
CA LEU A 75 -8.25 -9.00 -1.06
C LEU A 75 -6.92 -8.35 -1.45
N GLU A 76 -5.88 -9.16 -1.68
CA GLU A 76 -4.59 -8.68 -2.20
C GLU A 76 -4.78 -7.93 -3.53
N ALA A 77 -5.51 -8.50 -4.48
CA ALA A 77 -5.76 -7.86 -5.78
C ALA A 77 -6.55 -6.55 -5.65
N ALA A 78 -7.57 -6.51 -4.78
CA ALA A 78 -8.36 -5.31 -4.52
C ALA A 78 -7.51 -4.18 -3.91
N ILE A 79 -6.68 -4.50 -2.92
CA ILE A 79 -5.78 -3.53 -2.30
C ILE A 79 -4.74 -3.00 -3.29
N ILE A 80 -4.20 -3.87 -4.17
CA ILE A 80 -3.26 -3.44 -5.21
C ILE A 80 -3.94 -2.46 -6.18
N ALA A 81 -5.17 -2.74 -6.61
CA ALA A 81 -5.93 -1.86 -7.50
C ALA A 81 -6.22 -0.50 -6.83
N ASP A 82 -6.61 -0.49 -5.56
CA ASP A 82 -6.82 0.76 -4.82
C ASP A 82 -5.53 1.57 -4.64
N LEU A 83 -4.41 0.90 -4.37
CA LEU A 83 -3.11 1.55 -4.31
C LEU A 83 -2.73 2.15 -5.68
N GLN A 84 -3.02 1.45 -6.79
CA GLN A 84 -2.80 1.96 -8.15
C GLN A 84 -3.60 3.24 -8.37
N GLN A 85 -4.87 3.26 -8.00
CA GLN A 85 -5.70 4.46 -8.09
C GLN A 85 -5.14 5.60 -7.24
N LEU A 86 -4.69 5.34 -6.00
CA LEU A 86 -4.07 6.34 -5.13
C LEU A 86 -2.78 6.92 -5.73
N ALA A 87 -1.99 6.11 -6.43
CA ALA A 87 -0.80 6.58 -7.12
C ALA A 87 -1.15 7.46 -8.33
N GLU A 88 -2.19 7.10 -9.09
CA GLU A 88 -2.66 7.84 -10.26
C GLU A 88 -3.34 9.17 -9.89
N ASP A 89 -4.21 9.18 -8.88
CA ASP A 89 -4.91 10.38 -8.41
C ASP A 89 -3.93 11.45 -7.90
N ALA A 90 -2.83 11.03 -7.28
CA ALA A 90 -1.77 11.93 -6.85
C ALA A 90 -0.94 12.49 -8.02
N VAL A 91 -0.77 11.72 -9.11
CA VAL A 91 -0.15 12.23 -10.33
C VAL A 91 -1.07 13.25 -11.00
N ALA A 92 -2.39 13.03 -10.99
CA ALA A 92 -3.36 14.00 -11.48
C ALA A 92 -3.38 15.29 -10.64
N ALA A 93 -3.24 15.19 -9.31
CA ALA A 93 -3.14 16.35 -8.42
C ALA A 93 -1.84 17.17 -8.62
N CYS A 94 -0.74 16.54 -9.05
CA CYS A 94 0.49 17.24 -9.44
C CYS A 94 0.51 17.71 -10.91
N GLY A 95 -0.53 17.38 -11.70
CA GLY A 95 -0.63 17.72 -13.12
C GLY A 95 -1.48 18.95 -13.45
N ILE A 96 -2.05 19.62 -12.44
CA ILE A 96 -2.78 20.89 -12.61
C ILE A 96 -2.03 21.98 -11.85
N ASP A 97 -0.93 22.43 -12.44
CA ASP A 97 -0.43 23.80 -12.27
C ASP A 97 0.17 24.21 -13.62
N VAL A 98 -0.28 25.36 -14.13
CA VAL A 98 -0.13 25.96 -15.48
C VAL A 98 -1.27 25.69 -16.47
#